data_AF-A0A9E4ED74-F1
#
_entry.id   AF-A0A9E4ED74-F1
#
_cell.length_a   1.000
_cell.length_b   1.000
_cell.length_c   1.000
_cell.angle_alpha   90.00
_cell.angle_beta   90.00
_cell.angle_gamma   90.00
#
_symmetry.space_group_name_H-M   'P 1'
#
loop_
_entity.id
_entity.type
_entity.pdbx_description
1 polymer ?
#
loop_
_entity_poly.entity_id
_entity_poly.type
_entity_poly.pdbx_seq_one_letter_code
_entity_poly.pdbx_strand_id
1 'polypeptide(L)'
;MAREVRPDEISNILKQQLQQFEQDVDVYDSGTVLEVGDGIARVHGLANAMASEMIEFPNGVYGIAFNLEEDNVGCVLFGEDQLIHEGDTAKRTGRLPEVPVGEALLGRIVDALGQPIDGLGDIETEHRLPVEQKGLGIVQRQPVSEPLYTGLKAIDSLTPIGRGQRELIIGDRRTGKTAIAIDTILNQKDTDVYCIYVAIGQKGSTLAQVAATLREHNAMEYTTIVSAPASAPSPLQYLAPYSGTAMGEYFRDNGKHALIIYDDLTKHAWAYRQMSLLSRRPPGREAYPGDVFYLHSRLLERAAKLSDELGGGSLTALPIIEIFEGDLTTYIPTNVISIT
;
A
#
# COMPACT_ATOMS: atom_id res chain seq x y z
N MET A 1 38.77 19.61 52.95
CA MET A 1 37.48 18.95 53.27
C MET A 1 36.84 18.55 51.95
N ALA A 2 36.94 17.26 51.60
CA ALA A 2 36.22 16.72 50.45
C ALA A 2 34.72 16.75 50.79
N ARG A 3 33.90 17.43 49.97
CA ARG A 3 32.45 17.37 50.10
C ARG A 3 32.02 15.94 49.80
N GLU A 4 31.59 15.21 50.82
CA GLU A 4 30.85 13.95 50.62
C GLU A 4 29.57 14.29 49.85
N VAL A 5 29.56 13.91 48.58
CA VAL A 5 28.37 14.03 47.75
C VAL A 5 27.44 12.89 48.15
N ARG A 6 26.27 13.23 48.69
CA ARG A 6 25.28 12.24 49.10
C ARG A 6 24.72 11.55 47.85
N PRO A 7 24.78 10.20 47.75
CA PRO A 7 24.30 9.45 46.59
C PRO A 7 22.84 9.79 46.23
N ASP A 8 22.01 10.06 47.24
CA ASP A 8 20.60 10.40 47.08
C ASP A 8 20.37 11.75 46.37
N GLU A 9 21.26 12.73 46.55
CA GLU A 9 21.18 14.03 45.87
C GLU A 9 21.51 13.87 44.38
N ILE A 10 22.51 13.05 44.03
CA ILE A 10 22.84 12.75 42.63
C ILE A 10 21.70 11.98 41.96
N SER A 11 21.12 10.97 42.63
CA SER A 11 19.99 10.21 42.07
C SER A 11 18.74 11.06 41.86
N ASN A 12 18.45 12.02 42.75
CA ASN A 12 17.31 12.92 42.58
C ASN A 12 17.55 13.94 41.46
N ILE A 13 18.77 14.45 41.31
CA ILE A 13 19.14 15.33 40.20
C ILE A 13 19.05 14.58 38.87
N LEU A 14 19.55 13.33 38.80
CA LEU A 14 19.42 12.50 37.61
C LEU A 14 17.96 12.16 37.28
N LYS A 15 17.11 11.89 38.26
CA LYS A 15 15.67 11.68 38.05
C LYS A 15 14.97 12.93 37.53
N GLN A 16 15.31 14.11 38.07
CA GLN A 16 14.77 15.38 37.58
C GLN A 16 15.26 15.70 36.17
N GLN A 17 16.53 15.46 35.87
CA GLN A 17 17.07 15.63 34.52
C GLN A 17 16.46 14.63 33.53
N LEU A 18 16.22 13.38 33.94
CA LEU A 18 15.49 12.39 33.14
C LEU A 18 14.04 12.80 32.89
N GLN A 19 13.32 13.28 33.90
CA GLN A 19 11.93 13.76 33.74
C GLN A 19 11.85 15.00 32.83
N GLN A 20 12.79 15.93 32.94
CA GLN A 20 12.86 17.08 32.04
C GLN A 20 13.24 16.67 30.62
N PHE A 21 14.17 15.74 30.47
CA PHE A 21 14.57 15.20 29.16
C PHE A 21 13.43 14.42 28.49
N GLU A 22 12.66 13.62 29.23
CA GLU A 22 11.45 12.95 28.74
C GLU A 22 10.38 13.97 28.33
N GLN A 23 10.18 15.06 29.09
CA GLN A 23 9.26 16.13 28.72
C GLN A 23 9.68 16.87 27.45
N ASP A 24 10.97 17.17 27.26
CA ASP A 24 11.45 17.81 26.03
C ASP A 24 11.23 16.91 24.81
N VAL A 25 11.48 15.60 24.92
CA VAL A 25 11.25 14.62 23.83
C VAL A 25 9.78 14.55 23.44
N ASP A 26 8.85 14.52 24.41
CA ASP A 26 7.39 14.50 24.15
C ASP A 26 6.91 15.76 23.41
N VAL A 27 7.54 16.92 23.64
CA VAL A 27 7.19 18.19 22.98
C VAL A 27 7.62 18.23 21.52
N TYR A 28 8.75 17.61 21.15
CA TYR A 28 9.19 17.53 19.73
C TYR A 28 8.43 16.48 18.92
N ASP A 29 7.85 15.49 19.60
CA ASP A 29 7.22 14.32 19.00
C ASP A 29 5.68 14.40 18.97
N SER A 30 5.13 15.45 19.56
CA SER A 30 3.71 15.81 19.49
C SER A 30 3.49 17.10 18.70
N GLY A 31 2.25 17.28 18.23
CA GLY A 31 1.81 18.47 17.55
C GLY A 31 0.34 18.75 17.77
N THR A 32 -0.10 19.94 17.39
CA THR A 32 -1.48 20.38 17.51
C THR A 32 -2.10 20.50 16.12
N VAL A 33 -3.27 19.90 15.93
CA VAL A 33 -4.04 20.03 14.68
C VAL A 33 -4.48 21.49 14.53
N LEU A 34 -4.06 22.12 13.44
CA LEU A 34 -4.42 23.49 13.06
C LEU A 34 -5.70 23.53 12.22
N GLU A 35 -5.81 22.61 11.28
CA GLU A 35 -6.96 22.48 10.39
C GLU A 35 -7.14 21.02 10.02
N VAL A 36 -8.39 20.62 9.79
CA VAL A 36 -8.75 19.31 9.30
C VAL A 36 -9.93 19.44 8.34
N GLY A 37 -9.86 18.72 7.22
CA GLY A 37 -10.93 18.66 6.24
C GLY A 37 -10.54 17.87 5.00
N ASP A 38 -11.53 17.23 4.37
CA ASP A 38 -11.38 16.42 3.16
C ASP A 38 -10.33 15.31 3.31
N GLY A 39 -10.19 14.76 4.52
CA GLY A 39 -9.18 13.72 4.82
C GLY A 39 -7.73 14.21 4.92
N ILE A 40 -7.51 15.53 5.05
CA ILE A 40 -6.20 16.12 5.35
C ILE A 40 -6.25 16.87 6.67
N ALA A 41 -5.20 16.73 7.47
CA ALA A 41 -4.96 17.54 8.66
C ALA A 41 -3.63 18.29 8.53
N ARG A 42 -3.59 19.58 8.88
CA ARG A 42 -2.31 20.27 9.11
C ARG A 42 -2.02 20.27 10.59
N VAL A 43 -0.81 19.88 10.95
CA VAL A 43 -0.37 19.77 12.34
C VAL A 43 0.82 20.69 12.56
N HIS A 44 0.72 21.60 13.53
CA HIS A 44 1.86 22.39 13.99
C HIS A 44 2.68 21.58 15.01
N GLY A 45 4.00 21.65 14.93
CA GLY A 45 4.91 20.84 15.76
C GLY A 45 5.40 19.62 14.98
N LEU A 46 5.48 18.46 15.64
CA LEU A 46 6.04 17.24 15.06
C LEU A 46 7.44 17.46 14.44
N ALA A 47 8.31 18.23 15.11
CA ALA A 47 9.56 18.75 14.57
C ALA A 47 10.50 17.67 13.97
N ASN A 48 10.48 16.47 14.54
CA ASN A 48 11.31 15.36 14.07
C ASN A 48 10.67 14.53 12.94
N ALA A 49 9.54 14.95 12.35
CA ALA A 49 8.69 14.08 11.54
C ALA A 49 9.41 13.68 10.27
N MET A 50 9.38 12.39 9.97
CA MET A 50 9.94 11.86 8.75
C MET A 50 8.86 11.82 7.67
N ALA A 51 9.28 12.00 6.42
CA ALA A 51 8.37 11.84 5.29
C ALA A 51 7.80 10.41 5.27
N SER A 52 6.50 10.30 5.02
CA SER A 52 5.74 9.05 5.07
C SER A 52 5.66 8.39 6.44
N GLU A 53 6.05 9.05 7.53
CA GLU A 53 5.90 8.52 8.89
C GLU A 53 4.41 8.42 9.28
N MET A 54 4.06 7.36 9.99
CA MET A 54 2.73 7.19 10.58
C MET A 54 2.54 8.18 11.73
N ILE A 55 1.44 8.91 11.67
CA ILE A 55 1.00 9.86 12.69
C ILE A 55 -0.29 9.34 13.31
N GLU A 56 -0.33 9.29 14.64
CA GLU A 56 -1.49 8.93 15.43
C GLU A 56 -2.27 10.19 15.82
N PHE A 57 -3.56 10.17 15.56
CA PHE A 57 -4.53 11.18 15.97
C PHE A 57 -5.46 10.60 17.04
N PRO A 58 -6.25 11.43 17.74
CA PRO A 58 -7.23 10.93 18.69
C PRO A 58 -8.26 10.00 18.02
N ASN A 59 -9.00 9.27 18.85
CA ASN A 59 -10.06 8.36 18.40
C ASN A 59 -9.56 7.20 17.52
N GLY A 60 -8.27 6.86 17.61
CA GLY A 60 -7.67 5.74 16.87
C GLY A 60 -7.53 6.01 15.37
N VAL A 61 -7.60 7.29 14.96
CA VAL A 61 -7.36 7.66 13.56
C VAL A 61 -5.85 7.73 13.33
N TYR A 62 -5.41 7.10 12.25
CA TYR A 62 -4.03 7.21 11.79
C TYR A 62 -3.95 8.01 10.50
N GLY A 63 -2.80 8.59 10.24
CA GLY A 63 -2.46 9.21 8.98
C GLY A 63 -0.99 9.09 8.65
N ILE A 64 -0.59 9.65 7.52
CA ILE A 64 0.83 9.75 7.12
C ILE A 64 1.25 11.20 7.00
N ALA A 65 2.46 11.50 7.46
CA ALA A 65 3.14 12.77 7.18
C ALA A 65 3.46 12.85 5.68
N PHE A 66 2.64 13.60 4.93
CA PHE A 66 2.70 13.65 3.47
C PHE A 66 3.51 14.84 2.95
N ASN A 67 3.38 16.00 3.60
CA ASN A 67 4.19 17.19 3.35
C ASN A 67 4.83 17.66 4.66
N LEU A 68 6.13 17.95 4.63
CA LEU A 68 6.85 18.61 5.72
C LEU A 68 7.11 20.06 5.30
N GLU A 69 6.36 21.00 5.86
CA GLU A 69 6.52 22.45 5.64
C GLU A 69 7.39 23.05 6.76
N GLU A 70 7.79 24.32 6.62
CA GLU A 70 8.65 24.97 7.64
C GLU A 70 7.97 25.06 9.01
N ASP A 71 6.67 25.35 9.04
CA ASP A 71 5.92 25.63 10.27
C ASP A 71 4.87 24.55 10.62
N ASN A 72 4.60 23.61 9.71
CA ASN A 72 3.57 22.58 9.91
C ASN A 72 3.83 21.31 9.08
N VAL A 73 3.14 20.24 9.44
CA VAL A 73 3.15 18.96 8.73
C VAL A 73 1.76 18.71 8.15
N GLY A 74 1.69 18.59 6.82
CA GLY A 74 0.50 18.15 6.12
C GLY A 74 0.36 16.64 6.23
N CYS A 75 -0.63 16.19 7.00
CA CYS A 75 -0.95 14.79 7.22
C CYS A 75 -2.15 14.36 6.40
N VAL A 76 -2.07 13.18 5.81
CA VAL A 76 -3.17 12.56 5.09
C VAL A 76 -3.78 11.47 5.97
N LEU A 77 -5.09 11.50 6.19
CA LEU A 77 -5.79 10.65 7.16
C LEU A 77 -6.30 9.35 6.53
N PHE A 78 -6.13 8.23 7.24
CA PHE A 78 -6.63 6.91 6.86
C PHE A 78 -8.01 6.58 7.43
N GLY A 79 -8.52 7.40 8.35
CA GLY A 79 -9.85 7.27 8.94
C GLY A 79 -10.78 8.43 8.60
N GLU A 80 -11.92 8.49 9.28
CA GLU A 80 -12.88 9.58 9.15
C GLU A 80 -12.32 10.87 9.77
N ASP A 81 -12.28 11.93 8.99
CA ASP A 81 -11.80 13.25 9.42
C ASP A 81 -12.75 13.92 10.43
N GLN A 82 -14.05 13.58 10.41
CA GLN A 82 -15.05 14.04 11.38
C GLN A 82 -14.73 13.68 12.84
N LEU A 83 -13.84 12.73 13.06
CA LEU A 83 -13.41 12.32 14.41
C LEU A 83 -12.28 13.19 14.96
N ILE A 84 -11.70 14.09 14.15
CA ILE A 84 -10.59 14.95 14.52
C ILE A 84 -11.08 16.41 14.51
N HIS A 85 -10.60 17.20 15.47
CA HIS A 85 -10.94 18.61 15.62
C HIS A 85 -9.68 19.48 15.68
N GLU A 86 -9.83 20.76 15.33
CA GLU A 86 -8.79 21.75 15.59
C GLU A 86 -8.45 21.80 17.09
N GLY A 87 -7.16 21.87 17.40
CA GLY A 87 -6.64 21.80 18.77
C GLY A 87 -6.32 20.39 19.26
N ASP A 88 -6.72 19.34 18.53
CA ASP A 88 -6.39 17.96 18.90
C ASP A 88 -4.88 17.70 18.86
N THR A 89 -4.41 16.77 19.68
CA THR A 89 -3.01 16.36 19.72
C THR A 89 -2.76 15.25 18.72
N ALA A 90 -1.81 15.46 17.82
CA ALA A 90 -1.25 14.42 16.96
C ALA A 90 0.12 13.99 17.48
N LYS A 91 0.43 12.70 17.37
CA LYS A 91 1.70 12.13 17.84
C LYS A 91 2.37 11.34 16.75
N ARG A 92 3.69 11.47 16.64
CA ARG A 92 4.45 10.58 15.78
C ARG A 92 4.42 9.15 16.33
N THR A 93 4.56 8.18 15.46
CA THR A 93 4.75 6.78 15.88
C THR A 93 6.20 6.31 15.78
N GLY A 94 7.08 7.06 15.11
CA GLY A 94 8.45 6.62 14.82
C GLY A 94 8.54 5.54 13.75
N ARG A 95 7.42 5.19 13.10
CA ARG A 95 7.32 4.02 12.21
C ARG A 95 6.76 4.43 10.85
N LEU A 96 7.25 3.76 9.82
CA LEU A 96 6.61 3.79 8.52
C LEU A 96 5.36 2.89 8.54
N PRO A 97 4.40 3.08 7.62
CA PRO A 97 3.24 2.21 7.55
C PRO A 97 3.67 0.77 7.26
N GLU A 98 3.22 -0.15 8.09
CA GLU A 98 3.51 -1.59 8.00
C GLU A 98 2.22 -2.39 8.00
N VAL A 99 2.15 -3.39 7.13
CA VAL A 99 0.99 -4.29 7.03
C VAL A 99 1.37 -5.69 7.50
N PRO A 100 0.42 -6.44 8.11
CA PRO A 100 0.59 -7.87 8.31
C PRO A 100 0.85 -8.55 6.98
N VAL A 101 1.74 -9.54 7.00
CA VAL A 101 2.04 -10.42 5.86
C VAL A 101 2.08 -11.87 6.31
N GLY A 102 2.12 -12.81 5.35
CA GLY A 102 2.22 -14.24 5.64
C GLY A 102 1.02 -15.06 5.19
N GLU A 103 1.13 -16.37 5.37
CA GLU A 103 0.10 -17.33 4.98
C GLU A 103 -1.21 -17.17 5.75
N ALA A 104 -1.18 -16.54 6.93
CA ALA A 104 -2.38 -16.23 7.73
C ALA A 104 -3.38 -15.31 7.01
N LEU A 105 -2.95 -14.61 5.94
CA LEU A 105 -3.80 -13.77 5.11
C LEU A 105 -4.52 -14.54 3.99
N LEU A 106 -4.11 -15.77 3.68
CA LEU A 106 -4.74 -16.56 2.65
C LEU A 106 -6.19 -16.85 3.03
N GLY A 107 -7.11 -16.64 2.09
CA GLY A 107 -8.55 -16.77 2.33
C GLY A 107 -9.19 -15.55 2.97
N ARG A 108 -8.41 -14.53 3.34
CA ARG A 108 -8.89 -13.33 4.03
C ARG A 108 -9.19 -12.19 3.07
N ILE A 109 -10.11 -11.33 3.50
CA ILE A 109 -10.35 -10.02 2.91
C ILE A 109 -9.92 -8.96 3.93
N VAL A 110 -8.94 -8.15 3.56
CA VAL A 110 -8.36 -7.10 4.41
C VAL A 110 -8.51 -5.73 3.78
N ASP A 111 -8.50 -4.68 4.61
CA ASP A 111 -8.40 -3.31 4.15
C ASP A 111 -6.97 -2.93 3.73
N ALA A 112 -6.76 -1.67 3.35
CA ALA A 112 -5.44 -1.17 2.94
C ALA A 112 -4.41 -1.10 4.09
N LEU A 113 -4.83 -1.17 5.35
CA LEU A 113 -3.96 -1.25 6.53
C LEU A 113 -3.71 -2.71 6.97
N GLY A 114 -4.31 -3.68 6.28
CA GLY A 114 -4.22 -5.10 6.57
C GLY A 114 -5.16 -5.57 7.70
N GLN A 115 -6.14 -4.76 8.10
CA GLN A 115 -7.16 -5.15 9.06
C GLN A 115 -8.22 -6.03 8.39
N PRO A 116 -8.67 -7.12 9.01
CA PRO A 116 -9.68 -8.00 8.42
C PRO A 116 -11.05 -7.33 8.36
N ILE A 117 -11.70 -7.42 7.19
CA ILE A 117 -13.05 -6.89 6.93
C ILE A 117 -14.05 -7.97 6.48
N ASP A 118 -13.64 -9.24 6.54
CA ASP A 118 -14.44 -10.40 6.16
C ASP A 118 -15.33 -10.96 7.27
N GLY A 119 -15.17 -10.49 8.51
CA GLY A 119 -15.91 -10.99 9.68
C GLY A 119 -15.44 -12.37 10.18
N LEU A 120 -14.27 -12.85 9.74
CA LEU A 120 -13.72 -14.15 10.14
C LEU A 120 -12.83 -14.09 11.40
N GLY A 121 -12.86 -12.97 12.13
CA GLY A 121 -12.02 -12.72 13.31
C GLY A 121 -10.69 -12.06 12.96
N ASP A 122 -9.79 -11.94 13.94
CA ASP A 122 -8.49 -11.29 13.75
C ASP A 122 -7.54 -12.14 12.88
N ILE A 123 -6.46 -11.52 12.39
CA ILE A 123 -5.39 -12.21 11.66
C ILE A 123 -4.22 -12.39 12.60
N GLU A 124 -3.92 -13.63 12.94
CA GLU A 124 -2.76 -13.98 13.79
C GLU A 124 -1.52 -14.15 12.90
N THR A 125 -0.70 -13.10 12.81
CA THR A 125 0.62 -13.17 12.18
C THR A 125 1.63 -12.31 12.95
N GLU A 126 2.84 -12.85 13.11
CA GLU A 126 3.97 -12.11 13.70
C GLU A 126 4.75 -11.31 12.64
N HIS A 127 4.52 -11.58 11.36
CA HIS A 127 5.25 -10.96 10.26
C HIS A 127 4.55 -9.68 9.81
N ARG A 128 5.32 -8.59 9.78
CA ARG A 128 4.90 -7.32 9.18
C ARG A 128 5.98 -6.85 8.21
N LEU A 129 5.54 -6.20 7.15
CA LEU A 129 6.44 -5.57 6.18
C LEU A 129 6.04 -4.12 5.96
N PRO A 130 7.02 -3.20 5.81
CA PRO A 130 6.75 -1.84 5.35
C PRO A 130 6.02 -1.87 4.01
N VAL A 131 5.00 -1.01 3.88
CA VAL A 131 4.26 -0.87 2.61
C VAL A 131 5.15 -0.25 1.53
N GLU A 132 6.01 0.68 1.91
CA GLU A 132 7.00 1.29 1.03
C GLU A 132 8.33 0.57 1.18
N GLN A 133 8.73 -0.13 0.11
CA GLN A 133 10.04 -0.77 0.01
C GLN A 133 10.73 -0.33 -1.27
N LYS A 134 12.06 -0.31 -1.22
CA LYS A 134 12.85 -0.05 -2.42
C LYS A 134 12.70 -1.23 -3.39
N GLY A 135 12.48 -0.94 -4.66
CA GLY A 135 12.47 -1.96 -5.70
C GLY A 135 13.81 -2.70 -5.82
N LEU A 136 13.76 -3.91 -6.38
CA LEU A 136 14.91 -4.78 -6.55
C LEU A 136 15.93 -4.19 -7.54
N GLY A 137 17.20 -4.22 -7.18
CA GLY A 137 18.30 -3.87 -8.08
C GLY A 137 18.53 -4.92 -9.17
N ILE A 138 19.23 -4.55 -10.25
CA ILE A 138 19.43 -5.41 -11.43
C ILE A 138 20.10 -6.75 -11.07
N VAL A 139 21.12 -6.73 -10.20
CA VAL A 139 21.88 -7.93 -9.78
C VAL A 139 21.02 -8.88 -8.94
N GLN A 140 19.96 -8.38 -8.31
CA GLN A 140 19.03 -9.18 -7.49
C GLN A 140 17.98 -9.91 -8.32
N ARG A 141 17.93 -9.65 -9.64
CA ARG A 141 16.93 -10.21 -10.56
C ARG A 141 17.53 -11.32 -11.41
N GLN A 142 16.68 -12.20 -11.90
CA GLN A 142 17.02 -13.13 -12.99
C GLN A 142 16.04 -12.97 -14.17
N PRO A 143 16.43 -13.41 -15.38
CA PRO A 143 15.52 -13.45 -16.52
C PRO A 143 14.26 -14.26 -16.24
N VAL A 144 13.13 -13.81 -16.76
CA VAL A 144 11.87 -14.55 -16.67
C VAL A 144 11.87 -15.68 -17.70
N SER A 145 11.91 -16.92 -17.23
CA SER A 145 12.00 -18.13 -18.06
C SER A 145 10.90 -19.17 -17.76
N GLU A 146 10.13 -18.98 -16.69
CA GLU A 146 9.07 -19.89 -16.25
C GLU A 146 7.70 -19.32 -16.64
N PRO A 147 6.79 -20.12 -17.24
CA PRO A 147 5.46 -19.63 -17.60
C PRO A 147 4.55 -19.47 -16.38
N LEU A 148 3.68 -18.46 -16.44
CA LEU A 148 2.48 -18.33 -15.63
C LEU A 148 1.28 -18.45 -16.57
N TYR A 149 0.65 -19.62 -16.56
CA TYR A 149 -0.49 -19.88 -17.44
C TYR A 149 -1.74 -19.19 -16.92
N THR A 150 -2.42 -18.46 -17.80
CA THR A 150 -3.70 -17.81 -17.52
C THR A 150 -4.89 -18.76 -17.70
N GLY A 151 -4.72 -19.84 -18.46
CA GLY A 151 -5.81 -20.73 -18.88
C GLY A 151 -6.57 -20.17 -20.09
N LEU A 152 -6.23 -18.97 -20.56
CA LEU A 152 -6.85 -18.31 -21.69
C LEU A 152 -5.99 -18.53 -22.93
N LYS A 153 -6.46 -19.40 -23.84
CA LYS A 153 -5.75 -19.73 -25.09
C LYS A 153 -5.23 -18.51 -25.85
N ALA A 154 -6.01 -17.44 -25.92
CA ALA A 154 -5.61 -16.23 -26.63
C ALA A 154 -4.37 -15.56 -26.00
N ILE A 155 -4.29 -15.52 -24.67
CA ILE A 155 -3.16 -14.94 -23.95
C ILE A 155 -1.98 -15.91 -23.96
N ASP A 156 -2.21 -17.15 -23.53
CA ASP A 156 -1.14 -18.14 -23.37
C ASP A 156 -0.44 -18.51 -24.69
N SER A 157 -1.08 -18.27 -25.85
CA SER A 157 -0.47 -18.53 -27.17
C SER A 157 0.10 -17.30 -27.88
N LEU A 158 -0.47 -16.10 -27.69
CA LEU A 158 -0.06 -14.89 -28.42
C LEU A 158 0.77 -13.93 -27.58
N THR A 159 0.47 -13.83 -26.29
CA THR A 159 1.10 -12.90 -25.34
C THR A 159 1.36 -13.64 -24.02
N PRO A 160 2.27 -14.64 -24.02
CA PRO A 160 2.51 -15.47 -22.84
C PRO A 160 3.04 -14.63 -21.69
N ILE A 161 2.61 -14.98 -20.47
CA ILE A 161 3.01 -14.31 -19.24
C ILE A 161 3.97 -15.23 -18.48
N GLY A 162 5.09 -14.68 -18.00
CA GLY A 162 6.06 -15.41 -17.19
C GLY A 162 6.04 -15.06 -15.70
N ARG A 163 6.58 -15.96 -14.87
CA ARG A 163 6.72 -15.76 -13.42
C ARG A 163 7.71 -14.63 -13.12
N GLY A 164 7.21 -13.53 -12.55
CA GLY A 164 7.98 -12.30 -12.34
C GLY A 164 7.82 -11.23 -13.44
N GLN A 165 6.97 -11.48 -14.44
CA GLN A 165 6.63 -10.49 -15.47
C GLN A 165 5.59 -9.48 -14.96
N ARG A 166 5.52 -8.33 -15.62
CA ARG A 166 4.45 -7.34 -15.48
C ARG A 166 3.70 -7.31 -16.80
N GLU A 167 2.40 -7.58 -16.78
CA GLU A 167 1.60 -7.60 -18.01
C GLU A 167 0.32 -6.78 -17.83
N LEU A 168 0.20 -5.71 -18.62
CA LEU A 168 -0.89 -4.75 -18.52
C LEU A 168 -2.18 -5.28 -19.15
N ILE A 169 -3.26 -5.32 -18.36
CA ILE A 169 -4.63 -5.55 -18.86
C ILE A 169 -5.30 -4.19 -19.05
N ILE A 170 -5.39 -3.73 -20.30
CA ILE A 170 -5.95 -2.42 -20.65
C ILE A 170 -7.22 -2.55 -21.49
N GLY A 171 -8.21 -1.71 -21.22
CA GLY A 171 -9.43 -1.65 -22.03
C GLY A 171 -10.54 -0.82 -21.43
N ASP A 172 -11.58 -0.57 -22.22
CA ASP A 172 -12.74 0.23 -21.81
C ASP A 172 -13.56 -0.48 -20.71
N ARG A 173 -14.58 0.20 -20.19
CA ARG A 173 -15.54 -0.37 -19.24
C ARG A 173 -16.21 -1.61 -19.83
N ARG A 174 -16.36 -2.64 -18.98
CA ARG A 174 -17.10 -3.87 -19.30
C ARG A 174 -16.54 -4.68 -20.48
N THR A 175 -15.22 -4.64 -20.70
CA THR A 175 -14.55 -5.43 -21.74
C THR A 175 -13.97 -6.76 -21.26
N GLY A 176 -14.28 -7.20 -20.02
CA GLY A 176 -13.82 -8.48 -19.48
C GLY A 176 -12.49 -8.45 -18.72
N LYS A 177 -11.93 -7.26 -18.42
CA LYS A 177 -10.64 -7.12 -17.70
C LYS A 177 -10.59 -7.90 -16.38
N THR A 178 -11.59 -7.70 -15.52
CA THR A 178 -11.69 -8.42 -14.24
C THR A 178 -11.94 -9.92 -14.44
N ALA A 179 -12.64 -10.33 -15.51
CA ALA A 179 -12.84 -11.74 -15.80
C ALA A 179 -11.51 -12.43 -16.17
N ILE A 180 -10.68 -11.79 -17.01
CA ILE A 180 -9.33 -12.27 -17.33
C ILE A 180 -8.50 -12.47 -16.06
N ALA A 181 -8.54 -11.49 -15.15
CA ALA A 181 -7.82 -11.55 -13.89
C ALA A 181 -8.30 -12.69 -12.98
N ILE A 182 -9.63 -12.85 -12.83
CA ILE A 182 -10.21 -13.93 -12.02
C ILE A 182 -9.88 -15.30 -12.62
N ASP A 183 -10.09 -15.49 -13.93
CA ASP A 183 -9.77 -16.74 -14.63
C ASP A 183 -8.29 -17.11 -14.45
N THR A 184 -7.40 -16.11 -14.49
CA THR A 184 -5.98 -16.31 -14.22
C THR A 184 -5.72 -16.80 -12.80
N ILE A 185 -6.39 -16.23 -11.78
CA ILE A 185 -6.32 -16.73 -10.38
C ILE A 185 -6.82 -18.17 -10.29
N LEU A 186 -7.98 -18.47 -10.89
CA LEU A 186 -8.58 -19.81 -10.86
C LEU A 186 -7.63 -20.87 -11.47
N ASN A 187 -6.89 -20.50 -12.51
CA ASN A 187 -5.92 -21.38 -13.15
C ASN A 187 -4.66 -21.67 -12.30
N GLN A 188 -4.48 -21.02 -11.15
CA GLN A 188 -3.33 -21.24 -10.26
C GLN A 188 -3.52 -22.33 -9.19
N LYS A 189 -4.69 -23.00 -9.17
CA LYS A 189 -5.05 -23.95 -8.10
C LYS A 189 -4.01 -25.02 -7.80
N ASP A 190 -3.30 -25.49 -8.82
CA ASP A 190 -2.30 -26.57 -8.71
C ASP A 190 -0.91 -26.12 -9.19
N THR A 191 -0.56 -24.83 -9.08
CA THR A 191 0.69 -24.25 -9.63
C THR A 191 1.68 -23.71 -8.59
N ASP A 192 1.38 -23.86 -7.30
CA ASP A 192 2.13 -23.30 -6.17
C ASP A 192 2.29 -21.76 -6.23
N VAL A 193 1.34 -21.08 -6.88
CA VAL A 193 1.31 -19.61 -7.00
C VAL A 193 0.28 -19.03 -6.03
N TYR A 194 0.74 -18.18 -5.12
CA TYR A 194 -0.12 -17.44 -4.19
C TYR A 194 -0.68 -16.19 -4.85
N CYS A 195 -1.97 -15.93 -4.71
CA CYS A 195 -2.64 -14.84 -5.41
C CYS A 195 -3.00 -13.69 -4.48
N ILE A 196 -2.86 -12.46 -4.97
CA ILE A 196 -3.26 -11.24 -4.28
C ILE A 196 -4.14 -10.44 -5.24
N TYR A 197 -5.39 -10.22 -4.87
CA TYR A 197 -6.32 -9.39 -5.64
C TYR A 197 -6.56 -8.07 -4.90
N VAL A 198 -6.06 -6.97 -5.48
CA VAL A 198 -6.19 -5.62 -4.90
C VAL A 198 -7.32 -4.87 -5.59
N ALA A 199 -8.44 -4.69 -4.88
CA ALA A 199 -9.60 -3.95 -5.34
C ALA A 199 -9.51 -2.47 -4.90
N ILE A 200 -9.27 -1.58 -5.86
CA ILE A 200 -9.04 -0.15 -5.64
C ILE A 200 -10.24 0.62 -6.17
N GLY A 201 -10.94 1.36 -5.31
CA GLY A 201 -12.10 2.17 -5.69
C GLY A 201 -13.25 1.37 -6.32
N GLN A 202 -13.31 0.06 -6.09
CA GLN A 202 -14.37 -0.80 -6.61
C GLN A 202 -15.63 -0.71 -5.73
N LYS A 203 -16.79 -1.05 -6.30
CA LYS A 203 -18.02 -1.17 -5.51
C LYS A 203 -17.94 -2.40 -4.62
N GLY A 204 -18.38 -2.29 -3.37
CA GLY A 204 -18.41 -3.44 -2.44
C GLY A 204 -19.20 -4.63 -2.99
N SER A 205 -20.28 -4.38 -3.74
CA SER A 205 -21.05 -5.44 -4.42
C SER A 205 -20.25 -6.20 -5.48
N THR A 206 -19.38 -5.51 -6.22
CA THR A 206 -18.50 -6.13 -7.23
C THR A 206 -17.48 -7.02 -6.52
N LEU A 207 -16.86 -6.51 -5.44
CA LEU A 207 -15.91 -7.29 -4.67
C LEU A 207 -16.54 -8.54 -4.05
N ALA A 208 -17.77 -8.43 -3.52
CA ALA A 208 -18.51 -9.56 -2.99
C ALA A 208 -18.75 -10.64 -4.05
N GLN A 209 -19.02 -10.25 -5.30
CA GLN A 209 -19.13 -11.19 -6.43
C GLN A 209 -17.80 -11.87 -6.73
N VAL A 210 -16.69 -11.11 -6.79
CA VAL A 210 -15.35 -11.68 -6.99
C VAL A 210 -15.02 -12.70 -5.89
N ALA A 211 -15.19 -12.31 -4.63
CA ALA A 211 -14.93 -13.19 -3.49
C ALA A 211 -15.82 -14.43 -3.50
N ALA A 212 -17.10 -14.31 -3.90
CA ALA A 212 -17.99 -15.45 -4.04
C ALA A 212 -17.51 -16.42 -5.13
N THR A 213 -17.13 -15.92 -6.32
CA THR A 213 -16.59 -16.74 -7.41
C THR A 213 -15.33 -17.47 -6.99
N LEU A 214 -14.40 -16.77 -6.32
CA LEU A 214 -13.17 -17.38 -5.81
C LEU A 214 -13.46 -18.46 -4.75
N ARG A 215 -14.44 -18.26 -3.87
CA ARG A 215 -14.85 -19.29 -2.89
C ARG A 215 -15.47 -20.51 -3.57
N GLU A 216 -16.36 -20.30 -4.53
CA GLU A 216 -17.04 -21.38 -5.27
C GLU A 216 -16.04 -22.32 -5.95
N HIS A 217 -14.93 -21.77 -6.45
CA HIS A 217 -13.88 -22.54 -7.13
C HIS A 217 -12.75 -23.01 -6.19
N ASN A 218 -12.86 -22.74 -4.89
CA ASN A 218 -11.84 -22.99 -3.86
C ASN A 218 -10.51 -22.24 -4.12
N ALA A 219 -10.57 -21.11 -4.82
CA ALA A 219 -9.41 -20.27 -5.09
C ALA A 219 -9.03 -19.36 -3.92
N MET A 220 -9.94 -19.14 -2.97
CA MET A 220 -9.62 -18.39 -1.74
C MET A 220 -8.55 -19.08 -0.88
N GLU A 221 -8.35 -20.39 -0.99
CA GLU A 221 -7.33 -21.13 -0.21
C GLU A 221 -5.90 -20.62 -0.44
N TYR A 222 -5.64 -20.03 -1.60
CA TYR A 222 -4.35 -19.46 -1.98
C TYR A 222 -4.44 -17.98 -2.37
N THR A 223 -5.58 -17.32 -2.10
CA THR A 223 -5.80 -15.92 -2.49
C THR A 223 -6.07 -15.01 -1.29
N THR A 224 -5.37 -13.89 -1.23
CA THR A 224 -5.67 -12.76 -0.34
C THR A 224 -6.35 -11.65 -1.13
N ILE A 225 -7.42 -11.06 -0.58
CA ILE A 225 -8.06 -9.88 -1.18
C ILE A 225 -7.74 -8.64 -0.34
N VAL A 226 -7.18 -7.61 -0.97
CA VAL A 226 -7.02 -6.28 -0.38
C VAL A 226 -8.10 -5.37 -0.92
N SER A 227 -8.84 -4.70 -0.06
CA SER A 227 -9.98 -3.87 -0.42
C SER A 227 -9.81 -2.42 0.04
N ALA A 228 -9.87 -1.50 -0.91
CA ALA A 228 -10.18 -0.10 -0.66
C ALA A 228 -11.39 0.27 -1.52
N PRO A 229 -12.63 0.09 -1.02
CA PRO A 229 -13.84 0.34 -1.80
C PRO A 229 -13.95 1.83 -2.19
N ALA A 230 -14.82 2.13 -3.16
CA ALA A 230 -15.06 3.52 -3.58
C ALA A 230 -15.54 4.45 -2.44
N SER A 231 -16.10 3.89 -1.37
CA SER A 231 -16.52 4.62 -0.17
C SER A 231 -15.39 4.88 0.82
N ALA A 232 -14.24 4.21 0.67
CA ALA A 232 -13.09 4.43 1.53
C ALA A 232 -12.42 5.77 1.18
N PRO A 233 -11.82 6.45 2.18
CA PRO A 233 -11.00 7.64 1.94
C PRO A 233 -9.95 7.40 0.85
N SER A 234 -9.71 8.41 0.01
CA SER A 234 -8.68 8.36 -1.05
C SER A 234 -7.31 7.93 -0.56
N PRO A 235 -6.88 8.24 0.68
CA PRO A 235 -5.62 7.74 1.24
C PRO A 235 -5.53 6.22 1.36
N LEU A 236 -6.63 5.54 1.72
CA LEU A 236 -6.67 4.07 1.74
C LEU A 236 -6.63 3.50 0.31
N GLN A 237 -7.31 4.15 -0.64
CA GLN A 237 -7.25 3.76 -2.06
C GLN A 237 -5.85 3.93 -2.65
N TYR A 238 -5.12 4.95 -2.23
CA TYR A 238 -3.70 5.16 -2.54
C TYR A 238 -2.79 4.09 -1.91
N LEU A 239 -3.06 3.70 -0.66
CA LEU A 239 -2.21 2.75 0.06
C LEU A 239 -2.40 1.30 -0.41
N ALA A 240 -3.61 0.92 -0.81
CA ALA A 240 -3.99 -0.47 -1.08
C ALA A 240 -3.05 -1.23 -2.05
N PRO A 241 -2.61 -0.65 -3.18
CA PRO A 241 -1.66 -1.35 -4.07
C PRO A 241 -0.34 -1.66 -3.38
N TYR A 242 0.21 -0.72 -2.61
CA TYR A 242 1.47 -0.91 -1.89
C TYR A 242 1.35 -1.98 -0.81
N SER A 243 0.23 -2.01 -0.08
CA SER A 243 -0.07 -3.04 0.91
C SER A 243 -0.18 -4.42 0.27
N GLY A 244 -0.91 -4.53 -0.85
CA GLY A 244 -1.00 -5.78 -1.61
C GLY A 244 0.36 -6.24 -2.14
N THR A 245 1.19 -5.31 -2.64
CA THR A 245 2.55 -5.64 -3.07
C THR A 245 3.38 -6.18 -1.90
N ALA A 246 3.35 -5.56 -0.72
CA ALA A 246 4.09 -6.06 0.45
C ALA A 246 3.64 -7.48 0.84
N MET A 247 2.34 -7.78 0.78
CA MET A 247 1.82 -9.14 1.00
C MET A 247 2.30 -10.14 -0.05
N GLY A 248 2.41 -9.74 -1.31
CA GLY A 248 2.98 -10.57 -2.38
C GLY A 248 4.50 -10.75 -2.28
N GLU A 249 5.23 -9.72 -1.84
CA GLU A 249 6.67 -9.76 -1.63
C GLU A 249 7.08 -10.74 -0.55
N TYR A 250 6.26 -10.94 0.49
CA TYR A 250 6.49 -11.98 1.48
C TYR A 250 6.69 -13.35 0.81
N PHE A 251 5.84 -13.72 -0.16
CA PHE A 251 5.99 -15.00 -0.85
C PHE A 251 7.22 -15.00 -1.77
N ARG A 252 7.43 -13.93 -2.54
CA ARG A 252 8.60 -13.77 -3.42
C ARG A 252 9.91 -13.96 -2.65
N ASP A 253 10.05 -13.28 -1.53
CA ASP A 253 11.30 -13.21 -0.75
C ASP A 253 11.54 -14.49 0.08
N ASN A 254 10.52 -15.33 0.24
CA ASN A 254 10.62 -16.66 0.84
C ASN A 254 10.74 -17.78 -0.22
N GLY A 255 11.20 -17.46 -1.44
CA GLY A 255 11.44 -18.43 -2.50
C GLY A 255 10.18 -19.00 -3.15
N LYS A 256 9.00 -18.42 -2.88
CA LYS A 256 7.72 -18.82 -3.45
C LYS A 256 7.35 -17.95 -4.64
N HIS A 257 6.27 -18.31 -5.32
CA HIS A 257 5.75 -17.57 -6.46
C HIS A 257 4.42 -16.92 -6.09
N ALA A 258 4.26 -15.65 -6.46
CA ALA A 258 3.03 -14.90 -6.26
C ALA A 258 2.56 -14.21 -7.54
N LEU A 259 1.24 -14.06 -7.64
CA LEU A 259 0.53 -13.30 -8.66
C LEU A 259 -0.23 -12.18 -7.97
N ILE A 260 0.00 -10.93 -8.38
CA ILE A 260 -0.77 -9.78 -7.90
C ILE A 260 -1.56 -9.13 -9.03
N ILE A 261 -2.83 -8.85 -8.76
CA ILE A 261 -3.73 -8.12 -9.66
C ILE A 261 -4.10 -6.79 -9.01
N TYR A 262 -4.01 -5.70 -9.77
CA TYR A 262 -4.43 -4.37 -9.33
C TYR A 262 -5.66 -3.94 -10.13
N ASP A 263 -6.85 -3.90 -9.50
CA ASP A 263 -8.15 -3.58 -10.11
C ASP A 263 -8.76 -2.30 -9.49
N ASP A 264 -8.46 -1.10 -9.96
CA ASP A 264 -7.56 -0.79 -11.08
C ASP A 264 -6.61 0.39 -10.75
N LEU A 265 -5.50 0.47 -11.50
CA LEU A 265 -4.51 1.53 -11.29
C LEU A 265 -4.96 2.90 -11.84
N THR A 266 -6.05 2.95 -12.62
CA THR A 266 -6.66 4.22 -13.04
C THR A 266 -7.26 4.93 -11.82
N LYS A 267 -8.02 4.19 -10.99
CA LYS A 267 -8.60 4.70 -9.74
C LYS A 267 -7.52 5.00 -8.69
N HIS A 268 -6.44 4.21 -8.66
CA HIS A 268 -5.26 4.52 -7.85
C HIS A 268 -4.67 5.89 -8.20
N ALA A 269 -4.49 6.18 -9.49
CA ALA A 269 -4.01 7.49 -9.93
C ALA A 269 -4.98 8.62 -9.57
N TRP A 270 -6.30 8.38 -9.60
CA TRP A 270 -7.29 9.38 -9.16
C TRP A 270 -7.18 9.69 -7.67
N ALA A 271 -7.00 8.67 -6.84
CA ALA A 271 -6.79 8.83 -5.41
C ALA A 271 -5.54 9.67 -5.13
N TYR A 272 -4.43 9.37 -5.81
CA TYR A 272 -3.20 10.14 -5.68
C TYR A 272 -3.34 11.59 -6.16
N ARG A 273 -4.06 11.80 -7.27
CA ARG A 273 -4.38 13.14 -7.78
C ARG A 273 -5.18 13.94 -6.75
N GLN A 274 -6.21 13.35 -6.17
CA GLN A 274 -7.03 14.02 -5.16
C GLN A 274 -6.20 14.40 -3.94
N MET A 275 -5.40 13.47 -3.40
CA MET A 275 -4.50 13.73 -2.27
C MET A 275 -3.53 14.88 -2.57
N SER A 276 -2.95 14.89 -3.77
CA SER A 276 -1.99 15.92 -4.19
C SER A 276 -2.63 17.30 -4.29
N LEU A 277 -3.84 17.39 -4.87
CA LEU A 277 -4.58 18.64 -5.01
C LEU A 277 -5.00 19.20 -3.65
N LEU A 278 -5.51 18.35 -2.76
CA LEU A 278 -5.89 18.75 -1.39
C LEU A 278 -4.66 19.19 -0.59
N SER A 279 -3.51 18.54 -0.81
CA SER A 279 -2.21 18.95 -0.25
C SER A 279 -1.59 20.16 -0.95
N ARG A 280 -2.34 20.85 -1.82
CA ARG A 280 -1.94 22.03 -2.60
C ARG A 280 -0.66 21.85 -3.42
N ARG A 281 -0.34 20.61 -3.81
CA ARG A 281 0.77 20.35 -4.74
C ARG A 281 0.39 20.85 -6.14
N PRO A 282 1.28 21.56 -6.85
CA PRO A 282 1.00 22.02 -8.21
C PRO A 282 0.64 20.86 -9.16
N PRO A 283 -0.49 20.93 -9.87
CA PRO A 283 -0.87 19.91 -10.82
C PRO A 283 -0.18 20.08 -12.19
N GLY A 284 -0.04 18.97 -12.92
CA GLY A 284 0.45 18.89 -14.29
C GLY A 284 -0.65 18.50 -15.29
N ARG A 285 -0.28 17.67 -16.28
CA ARG A 285 -1.19 17.19 -17.33
C ARG A 285 -2.39 16.44 -16.72
N GLU A 286 -3.59 16.73 -17.20
CA GLU A 286 -4.85 16.12 -16.72
C GLU A 286 -5.05 16.25 -15.18
N ALA A 287 -4.46 17.31 -14.62
CA ALA A 287 -4.39 17.63 -13.19
C ALA A 287 -3.64 16.63 -12.30
N TYR A 288 -2.93 15.65 -12.86
CA TYR A 288 -2.10 14.74 -12.08
C TYR A 288 -0.83 15.44 -11.55
N PRO A 289 -0.32 15.05 -10.37
CA PRO A 289 0.96 15.56 -9.88
C PRO A 289 2.11 15.11 -10.79
N GLY A 290 3.22 15.86 -10.79
CA GLY A 290 4.36 15.62 -11.69
C GLY A 290 5.05 14.26 -11.50
N ASP A 291 4.86 13.62 -10.35
CA ASP A 291 5.44 12.34 -9.97
C ASP A 291 4.46 11.15 -10.09
N VAL A 292 3.31 11.32 -10.76
CA VAL A 292 2.37 10.21 -10.99
C VAL A 292 2.98 9.05 -11.79
N PHE A 293 4.00 9.31 -12.61
CA PHE A 293 4.77 8.25 -13.25
C PHE A 293 5.57 7.44 -12.21
N TYR A 294 6.24 8.14 -11.28
CA TYR A 294 7.03 7.52 -10.23
C TYR A 294 6.16 6.67 -9.29
N LEU A 295 4.91 7.10 -9.03
CA LEU A 295 3.91 6.33 -8.28
C LEU A 295 3.77 4.89 -8.80
N HIS A 296 3.51 4.73 -10.10
CA HIS A 296 3.30 3.41 -10.71
C HIS A 296 4.62 2.71 -11.00
N SER A 297 5.69 3.43 -11.35
CA SER A 297 7.00 2.83 -11.56
C SER A 297 7.53 2.16 -10.30
N ARG A 298 7.53 2.86 -9.16
CA ARG A 298 8.02 2.30 -7.88
C ARG A 298 7.14 1.16 -7.35
N LEU A 299 5.86 1.14 -7.72
CA LEU A 299 4.93 0.06 -7.40
C LEU A 299 5.23 -1.19 -8.25
N LEU A 300 5.22 -1.03 -9.56
CA LEU A 300 5.31 -2.16 -10.50
C LEU A 300 6.73 -2.75 -10.57
N GLU A 301 7.79 -1.95 -10.40
CA GLU A 301 9.18 -2.44 -10.39
C GLU A 301 9.52 -3.35 -9.19
N ARG A 302 8.60 -3.49 -8.22
CA ARG A 302 8.70 -4.51 -7.16
C ARG A 302 8.31 -5.91 -7.65
N ALA A 303 7.53 -6.02 -8.72
CA ALA A 303 7.20 -7.30 -9.33
C ALA A 303 8.36 -7.75 -10.25
N ALA A 304 9.09 -8.78 -9.80
CA ALA A 304 10.22 -9.38 -10.52
C ALA A 304 10.45 -10.83 -10.08
N LYS A 305 11.32 -11.54 -10.81
CA LYS A 305 11.90 -12.83 -10.41
C LYS A 305 13.27 -12.60 -9.76
N LEU A 306 13.43 -13.10 -8.53
CA LEU A 306 14.66 -13.00 -7.76
C LEU A 306 15.73 -13.94 -8.32
N SER A 307 17.01 -13.57 -8.18
CA SER A 307 18.13 -14.47 -8.48
C SER A 307 18.09 -15.73 -7.61
N ASP A 308 18.76 -16.79 -8.05
CA ASP A 308 18.85 -18.05 -7.30
C ASP A 308 19.53 -17.85 -5.93
N GLU A 309 20.48 -16.90 -5.83
CA GLU A 309 21.12 -16.50 -4.57
C GLU A 309 20.12 -15.93 -3.55
N LEU A 310 19.03 -15.33 -4.03
CA LEU A 310 17.95 -14.78 -3.21
C LEU A 310 16.73 -15.72 -3.15
N GLY A 311 16.90 -16.99 -3.50
CA GLY A 311 15.88 -18.03 -3.37
C GLY A 311 14.97 -18.22 -4.58
N GLY A 312 15.16 -17.48 -5.67
CA GLY A 312 14.49 -17.74 -6.96
C GLY A 312 12.99 -17.45 -7.04
N GLY A 313 12.39 -16.93 -5.97
CA GLY A 313 10.97 -16.59 -5.89
C GLY A 313 10.58 -15.46 -6.85
N SER A 314 9.28 -15.30 -7.09
CA SER A 314 8.79 -14.33 -8.08
C SER A 314 7.49 -13.65 -7.68
N LEU A 315 7.34 -12.39 -8.04
CA LEU A 315 6.06 -11.69 -8.00
C LEU A 315 5.69 -11.27 -9.42
N THR A 316 4.66 -11.90 -9.99
CA THR A 316 4.06 -11.52 -11.29
C THR A 316 2.96 -10.50 -11.07
N ALA A 317 2.92 -9.44 -11.86
CA ALA A 317 1.90 -8.38 -11.71
C ALA A 317 1.02 -8.24 -12.96
N LEU A 318 -0.30 -8.20 -12.73
CA LEU A 318 -1.31 -7.89 -13.73
C LEU A 318 -2.03 -6.57 -13.36
N PRO A 319 -1.43 -5.41 -13.66
CA PRO A 319 -2.13 -4.14 -13.50
C PRO A 319 -3.29 -4.02 -14.48
N ILE A 320 -4.46 -3.60 -13.98
CA ILE A 320 -5.60 -3.24 -14.81
C ILE A 320 -5.61 -1.72 -15.00
N ILE A 321 -5.83 -1.29 -16.25
CA ILE A 321 -6.09 0.11 -16.59
C ILE A 321 -7.42 0.21 -17.33
N GLU A 322 -8.28 1.09 -16.82
CA GLU A 322 -9.48 1.54 -17.50
C GLU A 322 -9.15 2.75 -18.38
N ILE A 323 -9.53 2.65 -19.66
CA ILE A 323 -9.51 3.77 -20.61
C ILE A 323 -10.92 4.27 -20.87
N PHE A 324 -11.02 5.51 -21.35
CA PHE A 324 -12.29 6.15 -21.70
C PHE A 324 -12.43 6.21 -23.21
N GLU A 325 -13.54 5.70 -23.74
CA GLU A 325 -13.88 5.80 -25.17
C GLU A 325 -12.80 5.22 -26.09
N GLY A 326 -12.05 4.22 -25.60
CA GLY A 326 -10.95 3.61 -26.35
C GLY A 326 -9.68 4.45 -26.47
N ASP A 327 -9.56 5.59 -25.78
CA ASP A 327 -8.39 6.47 -25.87
C ASP A 327 -7.20 5.97 -25.04
N LEU A 328 -6.22 5.38 -25.74
CA LEU A 328 -4.95 4.90 -25.19
C LEU A 328 -3.91 6.03 -24.99
N THR A 329 -4.17 7.24 -25.49
CA THR A 329 -3.20 8.35 -25.52
C THR A 329 -3.28 9.27 -24.30
N THR A 330 -4.24 9.01 -23.42
CA THR A 330 -4.36 9.69 -22.12
C THR A 330 -3.15 9.40 -21.23
N TYR A 331 -2.93 10.27 -20.24
CA TYR A 331 -1.65 10.30 -19.53
C TYR A 331 -1.35 9.01 -18.74
N ILE A 332 -2.35 8.45 -18.04
CA ILE A 332 -2.15 7.25 -17.21
C ILE A 332 -1.91 5.99 -18.05
N PRO A 333 -2.72 5.65 -19.06
CA PRO A 333 -2.43 4.54 -19.97
C PRO A 333 -1.03 4.60 -20.57
N THR A 334 -0.63 5.74 -21.11
CA THR A 334 0.68 5.91 -21.74
C THR A 334 1.81 5.63 -20.76
N ASN A 335 1.69 6.12 -19.51
CA ASN A 335 2.69 5.87 -18.48
C ASN A 335 2.81 4.38 -18.16
N VAL A 336 1.69 3.69 -17.92
CA VAL A 336 1.73 2.28 -17.51
C VAL A 336 2.20 1.38 -18.66
N ILE A 337 1.83 1.67 -19.90
CA ILE A 337 2.36 0.97 -21.10
C ILE A 337 3.89 1.04 -21.15
N SER A 338 4.50 2.16 -20.73
CA SER A 338 5.96 2.30 -20.72
C SER A 338 6.67 1.66 -19.51
N ILE A 339 5.91 1.22 -18.49
CA ILE A 339 6.45 0.62 -17.26
C ILE A 339 6.39 -0.91 -17.31
N THR A 340 5.29 -1.46 -17.85
CA THR A 340 5.07 -2.90 -17.98
C THR A 340 5.78 -3.46 -19.20
#